data_AF-A0A1H8RAS8-F1
#
_entry.id   AF-A0A1H8RAS8-F1
#
_cell.length_a   1.000
_cell.length_b   1.000
_cell.length_c   1.000
_cell.angle_alpha   90.00
_cell.angle_beta   90.00
_cell.angle_gamma   90.00
#
_symmetry.space_group_name_H-M   'P 1'
#
loop_
_entity.id
_entity.type
_entity.pdbx_description
1 polymer ?
#
loop_
_entity_poly.entity_id
_entity_poly.type
_entity_poly.pdbx_seq_one_letter_code
_entity_poly.pdbx_strand_id
1 'polypeptide(L)'
;MTPACIPLRIIQGTTLNKVLRLMQPGRIYRDITGIVATAPVRITAPGHGLVGTWPAWFAGVVGLPNLNRDPASARPHMVKVIDEDTLEVNVIDASGAKPSAGRLIYLPPIDLAGVSGRLLVRPEIGAASVLELTTANGGLVIDGLGLLRIHLSAAATAVLGWTRAIWDLELTFADGTVTRFAQGEVEVGLEGCP
;
A
#
# COMPACT_ATOMS: atom_id res chain seq x y z
N MET A 1 -8.95 11.02 -11.80
CA MET A 1 -8.76 10.31 -10.51
C MET A 1 -8.70 11.35 -9.41
N THR A 2 -9.42 11.16 -8.31
CA THR A 2 -9.26 12.03 -7.11
C THR A 2 -8.02 11.56 -6.35
N PRO A 3 -7.03 12.42 -6.06
CA PRO A 3 -5.86 12.04 -5.30
C PRO A 3 -6.24 11.52 -3.90
N ALA A 4 -5.53 10.50 -3.41
CA ALA A 4 -5.70 10.03 -2.04
C ALA A 4 -5.19 11.07 -1.05
N CYS A 5 -5.94 11.36 0.02
CA CYS A 5 -5.48 12.22 1.11
C CYS A 5 -4.82 11.35 2.20
N ILE A 6 -3.50 11.47 2.38
CA ILE A 6 -2.70 10.65 3.29
C ILE A 6 -1.81 11.57 4.14
N PRO A 7 -1.97 11.60 5.48
CA PRO A 7 -1.04 12.34 6.33
C PRO A 7 0.31 11.62 6.41
N LEU A 8 1.39 12.39 6.42
CA LEU A 8 2.75 11.93 6.70
C LEU A 8 3.22 12.46 8.05
N ARG A 9 3.82 11.58 8.85
CA ARG A 9 4.48 11.97 10.09
C ARG A 9 5.94 11.59 9.98
N ILE A 10 6.81 12.56 10.21
CA ILE A 10 8.26 12.42 10.13
C ILE A 10 8.83 12.66 11.53
N ILE A 11 9.49 11.64 12.06
CA ILE A 11 10.20 11.77 13.34
C ILE A 11 11.66 12.09 13.02
N GLN A 12 12.12 13.27 13.44
CA GLN A 12 13.48 13.74 13.19
C GLN A 12 14.50 12.75 13.77
N GLY A 13 15.56 12.47 13.01
CA GLY A 13 16.60 11.52 13.42
C GLY A 13 16.23 10.05 13.21
N THR A 14 15.07 9.75 12.63
CA THR A 14 14.66 8.38 12.28
C THR A 14 14.42 8.21 10.78
N THR A 15 14.64 7.00 10.27
CA THR A 15 14.37 6.70 8.87
C THR A 15 12.86 6.59 8.64
N LEU A 16 12.32 7.39 7.72
CA LEU A 16 10.97 7.22 7.21
C LEU A 16 10.96 6.19 6.09
N ASN A 17 10.10 5.17 6.21
CA ASN A 17 9.80 4.22 5.14
C ASN A 17 8.28 4.06 5.02
N LYS A 18 7.62 5.01 4.36
CA LYS A 18 6.17 4.96 4.16
C LYS A 18 5.85 4.27 2.83
N VAL A 19 5.29 3.07 2.91
CA VAL A 19 4.82 2.33 1.72
C VAL A 19 3.42 2.81 1.33
N LEU A 20 3.28 3.24 0.07
CA LEU A 20 2.03 3.51 -0.61
C LEU A 20 1.68 2.32 -1.52
N ARG A 21 0.43 1.88 -1.48
CA ARG A 21 -0.11 0.83 -2.36
C ARG A 21 -0.98 1.47 -3.42
N LEU A 22 -0.50 1.47 -4.66
CA LEU A 22 -1.14 2.08 -5.81
C LEU A 22 -1.95 1.01 -6.54
N MET A 23 -3.25 1.23 -6.64
CA MET A 23 -4.22 0.24 -7.12
C MET A 23 -5.02 0.78 -8.30
N GLN A 24 -5.45 -0.11 -9.19
CA GLN A 24 -6.41 0.22 -10.24
C GLN A 24 -7.84 0.17 -9.67
N PRO A 25 -8.79 0.98 -10.20
CA PRO A 25 -10.14 1.11 -9.63
C PRO A 25 -11.05 -0.11 -9.85
N GLY A 26 -10.70 -1.04 -10.75
CA GLY A 26 -11.48 -2.24 -11.05
C GLY A 26 -11.16 -3.38 -10.08
N ARG A 27 -12.19 -3.95 -9.44
CA ARG A 27 -12.01 -5.15 -8.62
C ARG A 27 -11.78 -6.37 -9.50
N ILE A 28 -10.77 -7.16 -9.17
CA ILE A 28 -10.58 -8.51 -9.71
C ILE A 28 -11.17 -9.53 -8.73
N TYR A 29 -11.72 -10.57 -9.33
CA TYR A 29 -12.37 -11.68 -8.66
C TYR A 29 -11.67 -12.97 -9.07
N ARG A 30 -11.20 -13.74 -8.09
CA ARG A 30 -10.56 -15.05 -8.30
C ARG A 30 -11.24 -16.09 -7.44
N ASP A 31 -11.57 -17.23 -8.04
CA ASP A 31 -12.12 -18.35 -7.30
C ASP A 31 -11.07 -18.94 -6.37
N ILE A 32 -11.50 -19.32 -5.16
CA ILE A 32 -10.65 -20.03 -4.22
C ILE A 32 -10.81 -21.52 -4.51
N THR A 33 -9.71 -22.16 -4.90
CA THR A 33 -9.66 -23.60 -5.19
C THR A 33 -9.23 -24.43 -3.99
N GLY A 34 -8.66 -23.81 -2.97
CA GLY A 34 -8.24 -24.49 -1.73
C GLY A 34 -8.10 -23.54 -0.55
N ILE A 35 -8.42 -24.04 0.65
CA ILE A 35 -8.16 -23.35 1.92
C ILE A 35 -7.52 -24.36 2.86
N VAL A 36 -6.24 -24.16 3.19
CA VAL A 36 -5.54 -25.03 4.14
C VAL A 36 -5.71 -24.46 5.54
N ALA A 37 -6.31 -25.27 6.41
CA ALA A 37 -6.69 -24.96 7.78
C ALA A 37 -5.49 -24.93 8.75
N THR A 38 -4.51 -24.06 8.47
CA THR A 38 -3.32 -23.80 9.28
C THR A 38 -3.43 -22.50 10.07
N ALA A 39 -2.47 -22.26 10.97
CA ALA A 39 -2.25 -20.98 11.63
C ALA A 39 -0.85 -20.46 11.26
N PRO A 40 -0.74 -19.47 10.36
CA PRO A 40 -1.81 -18.74 9.67
C PRO A 40 -2.45 -19.53 8.53
N VAL A 41 -3.69 -19.17 8.15
CA VAL A 41 -4.43 -19.83 7.06
C VAL A 41 -3.77 -19.58 5.69
N ARG A 42 -3.76 -20.60 4.84
CA ARG A 42 -3.33 -20.52 3.43
C ARG A 42 -4.53 -20.60 2.50
N ILE A 43 -4.57 -19.73 1.50
CA ILE A 43 -5.62 -19.69 0.48
C ILE A 43 -4.97 -19.95 -0.87
N THR A 44 -5.51 -20.91 -1.62
CA THR A 44 -5.13 -21.14 -3.02
C THR A 44 -6.16 -20.47 -3.92
N ALA A 45 -5.72 -19.46 -4.66
CA ALA A 45 -6.49 -18.71 -5.64
C ALA A 45 -5.62 -18.54 -6.90
N PRO A 46 -5.70 -19.47 -7.87
CA PRO A 46 -4.73 -19.54 -8.95
C PRO A 46 -4.65 -18.28 -9.81
N GLY A 47 -3.44 -17.92 -10.24
CA GLY A 47 -3.19 -16.77 -11.12
C GLY A 47 -3.68 -15.45 -10.52
N HIS A 48 -3.50 -15.25 -9.21
CA HIS A 48 -3.93 -14.02 -8.54
C HIS A 48 -3.08 -12.81 -8.93
N GLY A 49 -1.86 -12.99 -9.45
CA GLY A 49 -1.03 -11.90 -9.99
C GLY A 49 -0.66 -10.80 -8.98
N LEU A 50 -0.71 -11.13 -7.68
CA LEU A 50 -0.35 -10.22 -6.59
C LEU A 50 1.13 -10.43 -6.26
N VAL A 51 1.77 -9.39 -5.73
CA VAL A 51 3.16 -9.46 -5.24
C VAL A 51 3.26 -8.87 -3.83
N GLY A 52 4.19 -9.40 -3.04
CA GLY A 52 4.44 -8.93 -1.68
C GLY A 52 3.22 -9.03 -0.76
N THR A 53 3.00 -8.00 0.06
CA THR A 53 1.85 -7.92 0.97
C THR A 53 0.78 -6.98 0.43
N TRP A 54 -0.40 -7.50 0.14
CA TRP A 54 -1.47 -6.77 -0.57
C TRP A 54 -2.81 -6.83 0.18
N PRO A 55 -3.66 -5.79 0.11
CA PRO A 55 -5.01 -5.86 0.67
C PRO A 55 -5.94 -6.68 -0.22
N ALA A 56 -6.64 -7.64 0.39
CA ALA A 56 -7.66 -8.43 -0.27
C ALA A 56 -8.85 -8.74 0.65
N TRP A 57 -10.01 -8.94 0.04
CA TRP A 57 -11.23 -9.40 0.68
C TRP A 57 -11.52 -10.84 0.29
N PHE A 58 -12.28 -11.51 1.13
CA PHE A 58 -12.79 -12.85 0.89
C PHE A 58 -14.30 -12.82 1.08
N ALA A 59 -15.04 -13.51 0.21
CA ALA A 59 -16.48 -13.61 0.32
C ALA A 59 -16.95 -15.02 -0.01
N GLY A 60 -18.01 -15.48 0.65
CA GLY A 60 -18.62 -16.79 0.41
C GLY A 60 -17.81 -17.96 0.95
N VAL A 61 -16.81 -17.74 1.80
CA VAL A 61 -16.09 -18.82 2.50
C VAL A 61 -17.03 -19.45 3.53
N VAL A 62 -17.20 -20.76 3.46
CA VAL A 62 -17.99 -21.54 4.42
C VAL A 62 -17.03 -22.18 5.43
N GLY A 63 -17.43 -22.32 6.69
CA GLY A 63 -16.64 -23.00 7.72
C GLY A 63 -15.48 -22.17 8.32
N LEU A 64 -15.31 -20.92 7.90
CA LEU A 64 -14.35 -19.95 8.47
C LEU A 64 -14.85 -18.50 8.32
N PRO A 65 -15.92 -18.11 9.05
CA PRO A 65 -16.62 -16.85 8.82
C PRO A 65 -15.78 -15.59 9.09
N ASN A 66 -14.81 -15.64 9.99
CA ASN A 66 -13.89 -14.54 10.30
C ASN A 66 -12.94 -14.18 9.14
N LEU A 67 -12.80 -15.07 8.14
CA LEU A 67 -12.07 -14.75 6.91
C LEU A 67 -12.90 -13.84 5.99
N ASN A 68 -14.23 -13.98 5.97
CA ASN A 68 -15.08 -13.20 5.09
C ASN A 68 -15.09 -11.71 5.48
N ARG A 69 -14.96 -10.83 4.49
CA ARG A 69 -15.09 -9.38 4.61
C ARG A 69 -15.72 -8.82 3.35
N ASP A 70 -16.89 -8.20 3.48
CA ASP A 70 -17.55 -7.55 2.35
C ASP A 70 -16.80 -6.26 1.97
N PRO A 71 -16.38 -6.09 0.69
CA PRO A 71 -15.73 -4.88 0.22
C PRO A 71 -16.53 -3.58 0.42
N ALA A 72 -17.84 -3.64 0.62
CA ALA A 72 -18.70 -2.48 0.86
C ALA A 72 -18.73 -2.05 2.34
N SER A 73 -18.48 -2.96 3.28
CA SER A 73 -18.71 -2.70 4.72
C SER A 73 -17.52 -3.03 5.63
N ALA A 74 -16.48 -3.71 5.13
CA ALA A 74 -15.33 -4.13 5.91
C ALA A 74 -14.00 -3.79 5.23
N ARG A 75 -12.97 -3.51 6.05
CA ARG A 75 -11.59 -3.30 5.57
C ARG A 75 -11.00 -4.62 5.06
N PRO A 76 -10.16 -4.62 4.02
CA PRO A 76 -9.52 -5.84 3.54
C PRO A 76 -8.60 -6.45 4.60
N HIS A 77 -8.30 -7.74 4.45
CA HIS A 77 -7.16 -8.37 5.12
C HIS A 77 -5.86 -8.03 4.38
N MET A 78 -4.75 -7.99 5.10
CA MET A 78 -3.44 -7.95 4.46
C MET A 78 -3.01 -9.39 4.16
N VAL A 79 -3.03 -9.76 2.89
CA VAL A 79 -2.53 -11.05 2.41
C VAL A 79 -1.04 -10.96 2.09
N LYS A 80 -0.28 -12.00 2.43
CA LYS A 80 1.10 -12.16 1.98
C LYS A 80 1.13 -13.18 0.86
N VAL A 81 1.73 -12.83 -0.27
CA VAL A 81 1.96 -13.75 -1.38
C VAL A 81 3.04 -14.77 -1.00
N ILE A 82 2.78 -16.04 -1.28
CA ILE A 82 3.71 -17.15 -1.07
C ILE A 82 4.27 -17.63 -2.40
N ASP A 83 3.40 -17.80 -3.37
CA ASP A 83 3.71 -18.17 -4.74
C ASP A 83 2.63 -17.62 -5.68
N GLU A 84 2.62 -18.06 -6.94
CA GLU A 84 1.69 -17.59 -7.99
C GLU A 84 0.21 -17.86 -7.68
N ASP A 85 -0.06 -18.89 -6.89
CA ASP A 85 -1.41 -19.38 -6.61
C ASP A 85 -1.79 -19.29 -5.13
N THR A 86 -0.83 -19.04 -4.23
CA THR A 86 -1.03 -19.18 -2.78
C THR A 86 -0.79 -17.88 -2.00
N LEU A 87 -1.75 -17.57 -1.15
CA LEU A 87 -1.75 -16.42 -0.23
C LEU A 87 -1.80 -16.88 1.24
N GLU A 88 -1.16 -16.13 2.12
CA GLU A 88 -1.31 -16.21 3.58
C GLU A 88 -2.25 -15.11 4.08
N VAL A 89 -3.13 -15.44 5.03
CA VAL A 89 -3.78 -14.42 5.87
C VAL A 89 -3.25 -14.58 7.29
N ASN A 90 -2.22 -13.80 7.62
CA ASN A 90 -1.45 -13.96 8.86
C ASN A 90 -2.32 -13.84 10.14
N VAL A 91 -3.33 -12.98 10.10
CA VAL A 91 -4.20 -12.67 11.25
C VAL A 91 -5.31 -13.71 11.49
N ILE A 92 -5.40 -14.77 10.68
CA ILE A 92 -6.44 -15.79 10.78
C ILE A 92 -5.80 -17.15 11.12
N ASP A 93 -6.15 -17.65 12.30
CA ASP A 93 -5.99 -19.06 12.67
C ASP A 93 -7.20 -19.86 12.17
N ALA A 94 -6.95 -20.88 11.36
CA ALA A 94 -7.97 -21.79 10.84
C ALA A 94 -7.82 -23.23 11.38
N SER A 95 -7.00 -23.45 12.42
CA SER A 95 -6.73 -24.77 12.98
C SER A 95 -8.02 -25.46 13.42
N GLY A 96 -8.24 -26.69 12.93
CA GLY A 96 -9.45 -27.48 13.22
C GLY A 96 -10.72 -27.01 12.48
N ALA A 97 -10.66 -25.92 11.72
CA ALA A 97 -11.74 -25.51 10.84
C ALA A 97 -11.83 -26.42 9.61
N LYS A 98 -13.00 -26.44 8.97
CA LYS A 98 -13.24 -27.13 7.68
C LYS A 98 -13.66 -26.12 6.62
N PRO A 99 -12.79 -25.16 6.28
CA PRO A 99 -13.12 -24.13 5.32
C PRO A 99 -13.32 -24.70 3.92
N SER A 100 -14.26 -24.14 3.18
CA SER A 100 -14.49 -24.47 1.78
C SER A 100 -15.13 -23.30 1.04
N ALA A 101 -15.09 -23.38 -0.29
CA ALA A 101 -15.65 -22.38 -1.20
C ALA A 101 -15.10 -20.96 -0.97
N GLY A 102 -15.70 -20.01 -1.69
CA GLY A 102 -15.43 -18.59 -1.56
C GLY A 102 -14.60 -18.04 -2.71
N ARG A 103 -14.41 -16.74 -2.64
CA ARG A 103 -13.80 -15.94 -3.69
C ARG A 103 -12.86 -14.90 -3.10
N LEU A 104 -11.68 -14.79 -3.67
CA LEU A 104 -10.73 -13.72 -3.44
C LEU A 104 -11.15 -12.49 -4.26
N ILE A 105 -11.13 -11.32 -3.63
CA ILE A 105 -11.49 -10.04 -4.24
C ILE A 105 -10.38 -9.04 -3.90
N TYR A 106 -9.86 -8.32 -4.89
CA TYR A 106 -8.85 -7.28 -4.65
C TYR A 106 -8.90 -6.20 -5.74
N LEU A 107 -8.28 -5.06 -5.45
CA LEU A 107 -7.93 -4.08 -6.48
C LEU A 107 -6.50 -4.42 -6.95
N PRO A 108 -6.26 -4.63 -8.26
CA PRO A 108 -4.96 -5.05 -8.74
C PRO A 108 -3.93 -3.92 -8.59
N PRO A 109 -2.65 -4.27 -8.41
CA PRO A 109 -1.58 -3.29 -8.38
C PRO A 109 -1.46 -2.55 -9.72
N ILE A 110 -1.08 -1.28 -9.67
CA ILE A 110 -0.65 -0.54 -10.87
C ILE A 110 0.73 -1.06 -11.29
N ASP A 111 0.93 -1.26 -12.59
CA ASP A 111 2.28 -1.49 -13.13
C ASP A 111 3.08 -0.18 -13.07
N LEU A 112 4.23 -0.25 -12.40
CA LEU A 112 5.13 0.88 -12.19
C LEU A 112 6.38 0.80 -13.07
N ALA A 113 6.44 -0.16 -14.01
CA ALA A 113 7.54 -0.25 -14.97
C ALA A 113 7.66 1.05 -15.78
N GLY A 114 8.86 1.63 -15.80
CA GLY A 114 9.13 2.90 -16.51
C GLY A 114 8.47 4.14 -15.91
N VAL A 115 7.82 4.04 -14.74
CA VAL A 115 7.21 5.19 -14.05
C VAL A 115 8.28 5.98 -13.29
N SER A 116 8.21 7.30 -13.40
CA SER A 116 8.97 8.21 -12.53
C SER A 116 8.02 8.94 -11.57
N GLY A 117 8.51 9.21 -10.36
CA GLY A 117 7.72 9.88 -9.33
C GLY A 117 8.40 11.16 -8.86
N ARG A 118 7.57 12.14 -8.50
CA ARG A 118 7.99 13.38 -7.82
C ARG A 118 7.01 13.71 -6.71
N LEU A 119 7.54 13.85 -5.51
CA LEU A 119 6.84 14.31 -4.32
C LEU A 119 7.42 15.65 -3.90
N LEU A 120 6.56 16.66 -3.80
CA LEU A 120 6.93 17.99 -3.33
C LEU A 120 6.29 18.24 -1.98
N VAL A 121 7.08 18.78 -1.05
CA VAL A 121 6.59 19.30 0.23
C VAL A 121 6.70 20.81 0.22
N ARG A 122 5.62 21.50 0.59
CA ARG A 122 5.49 22.96 0.58
C ARG A 122 4.86 23.45 1.88
N PRO A 123 5.27 24.59 2.44
CA PRO A 123 4.63 25.15 3.62
C PRO A 123 3.12 25.39 3.41
N GLU A 124 2.75 25.86 2.22
CA GLU A 124 1.38 26.12 1.80
C GLU A 124 1.24 26.05 0.27
N ILE A 125 0.01 26.12 -0.24
CA ILE A 125 -0.28 26.06 -1.67
C ILE A 125 0.36 27.28 -2.37
N GLY A 126 1.14 27.03 -3.42
CA GLY A 126 1.80 28.09 -4.21
C GLY A 126 3.17 28.52 -3.68
N ALA A 127 3.57 28.08 -2.48
CA ALA A 127 4.92 28.33 -1.96
C ALA A 127 5.98 27.45 -2.66
N ALA A 128 7.24 27.89 -2.55
CA ALA A 128 8.39 27.08 -2.97
C ALA A 128 8.49 25.77 -2.17
N SER A 129 9.01 24.72 -2.79
CA SER A 129 9.22 23.45 -2.11
C SER A 129 10.33 23.56 -1.06
N VAL A 130 10.08 22.96 0.10
CA VAL A 130 11.05 22.81 1.20
C VAL A 130 11.67 21.42 1.25
N LEU A 131 11.11 20.47 0.52
CA LEU A 131 11.64 19.13 0.31
C LEU A 131 11.12 18.58 -1.02
N GLU A 132 11.99 17.90 -1.76
CA GLU A 132 11.66 17.21 -3.00
C GLU A 132 12.20 15.78 -2.97
N LEU A 133 11.32 14.81 -3.19
CA LEU A 133 11.65 13.40 -3.27
C LEU A 133 11.28 12.88 -4.66
N THR A 134 12.21 12.22 -5.32
CA THR A 134 12.01 11.68 -6.66
C THR A 134 12.51 10.24 -6.73
N THR A 135 12.13 9.54 -7.79
CA THR A 135 12.73 8.24 -8.09
C THR A 135 14.22 8.36 -8.43
N ALA A 136 14.64 9.50 -9.00
CA ALA A 136 16.03 9.76 -9.37
C ALA A 136 16.94 10.05 -8.15
N ASN A 137 16.42 10.71 -7.10
CA ASN A 137 17.18 11.03 -5.90
C ASN A 137 17.05 9.98 -4.77
N GLY A 138 16.32 8.88 -5.03
CA GLY A 138 16.11 7.78 -4.07
C GLY A 138 15.12 8.10 -2.96
N GLY A 139 14.50 9.29 -2.95
CA GLY A 139 13.45 9.66 -2.00
C GLY A 139 12.11 8.95 -2.27
N LEU A 140 11.91 8.47 -3.48
CA LEU A 140 10.82 7.56 -3.86
C LEU A 140 11.41 6.27 -4.42
N VAL A 141 11.05 5.13 -3.83
CA VAL A 141 11.56 3.82 -4.24
C VAL A 141 10.43 2.93 -4.70
N ILE A 142 10.55 2.38 -5.91
CA ILE A 142 9.60 1.40 -6.45
C ILE A 142 10.06 0.02 -5.98
N ASP A 143 9.28 -0.60 -5.11
CA ASP A 143 9.58 -1.91 -4.50
C ASP A 143 8.97 -3.09 -5.27
N GLY A 144 8.12 -2.81 -6.26
CA GLY A 144 7.41 -3.80 -7.04
C GLY A 144 6.10 -3.24 -7.59
N LEU A 145 5.24 -4.12 -8.11
CA LEU A 145 3.95 -3.73 -8.67
C LEU A 145 3.10 -3.01 -7.63
N GLY A 146 2.71 -1.77 -7.95
CA GLY A 146 1.90 -0.93 -7.08
C GLY A 146 2.54 -0.59 -5.72
N LEU A 147 3.82 -0.88 -5.49
CA LEU A 147 4.50 -0.60 -4.23
C LEU A 147 5.49 0.56 -4.41
N LEU A 148 5.10 1.74 -3.94
CA LEU A 148 5.95 2.92 -3.92
C LEU A 148 6.25 3.31 -2.47
N ARG A 149 7.52 3.41 -2.12
CA ARG A 149 7.97 3.78 -0.78
C ARG A 149 8.53 5.19 -0.78
N ILE A 150 7.98 6.05 0.07
CA ILE A 150 8.58 7.32 0.44
C ILE A 150 9.68 7.03 1.45
N HIS A 151 10.90 7.41 1.09
CA HIS A 151 12.10 7.16 1.87
C HIS A 151 12.78 8.47 2.26
N LEU A 152 13.06 8.62 3.55
CA LEU A 152 13.98 9.64 4.07
C LEU A 152 14.90 8.95 5.08
N SER A 153 16.20 9.16 4.95
CA SER A 153 17.17 8.65 5.93
C SER A 153 17.05 9.38 7.26
N ALA A 154 17.52 8.77 8.34
CA ALA A 154 17.63 9.41 9.65
C ALA A 154 18.38 10.76 9.62
N ALA A 155 19.45 10.86 8.81
CA ALA A 155 20.19 12.10 8.65
C ALA A 155 19.37 13.18 7.93
N ALA A 156 18.60 12.80 6.90
CA ALA A 156 17.75 13.72 6.17
C ALA A 156 16.58 14.23 7.02
N THR A 157 15.97 13.36 7.85
CA THR A 157 14.89 13.78 8.75
C THR A 157 15.40 14.63 9.91
N ALA A 158 16.63 14.42 10.40
CA ALA A 158 17.21 15.17 11.51
C ALA A 158 17.37 16.67 11.24
N VAL A 159 17.55 17.07 9.98
CA VAL A 159 17.82 18.47 9.60
C VAL A 159 16.57 19.25 9.17
N LEU A 160 15.38 18.63 9.15
CA LEU A 160 14.14 19.31 8.79
C LEU A 160 13.77 20.34 9.86
N GLY A 161 13.80 21.63 9.54
CA GLY A 161 13.56 22.72 10.50
C GLY A 161 12.11 23.20 10.63
N TRP A 162 11.20 22.72 9.78
CA TRP A 162 9.77 23.08 9.78
C TRP A 162 8.96 21.97 10.46
N THR A 163 7.80 22.32 11.04
CA THR A 163 6.97 21.38 11.81
C THR A 163 5.70 20.94 11.09
N ARG A 164 5.22 21.75 10.13
CA ARG A 164 4.03 21.48 9.33
C ARG A 164 4.23 21.90 7.88
N ALA A 165 3.67 21.12 6.97
CA ALA A 165 3.66 21.39 5.55
C ALA A 165 2.52 20.62 4.87
N ILE A 166 2.34 20.84 3.58
CA ILE A 166 1.54 19.99 2.70
C ILE A 166 2.45 19.29 1.70
N TRP A 167 2.01 18.13 1.22
CA TRP A 167 2.70 17.40 0.18
C TRP A 167 1.75 16.90 -0.90
N ASP A 168 2.29 16.69 -2.08
CA ASP A 168 1.64 16.00 -3.18
C ASP A 168 2.64 15.11 -3.93
N LEU A 169 2.13 14.02 -4.49
CA LEU A 169 2.86 13.05 -5.28
C LEU A 169 2.25 12.97 -6.68
N GLU A 170 3.10 13.25 -7.66
CA GLU A 170 2.83 13.09 -9.08
C GLU A 170 3.65 11.91 -9.61
N LEU A 171 3.00 11.05 -10.40
CA LEU A 171 3.65 10.00 -11.16
C LEU A 171 3.53 10.30 -12.65
N THR A 172 4.64 10.15 -13.37
CA THR A 172 4.71 10.23 -14.83
C THR A 172 4.89 8.82 -15.37
N PHE A 173 3.92 8.36 -16.16
CA PHE A 173 3.94 7.06 -16.80
C PHE A 173 4.78 7.06 -18.08
N ALA A 174 5.09 5.86 -18.59
CA ALA A 174 5.91 5.67 -19.78
C ALA A 174 5.31 6.30 -21.05
N ASP A 175 3.98 6.47 -21.10
CA ASP A 175 3.26 7.17 -22.17
C ASP A 175 3.28 8.71 -22.03
N GLY A 176 3.95 9.23 -20.99
CA GLY A 176 3.99 10.66 -20.66
C GLY A 176 2.80 11.15 -19.82
N THR A 177 1.84 10.28 -19.48
CA THR A 177 0.70 10.66 -18.64
C THR A 177 1.19 11.03 -17.25
N VAL A 178 0.84 12.25 -16.79
CA VAL A 178 1.12 12.71 -15.42
C VAL A 178 -0.17 12.64 -14.60
N THR A 179 -0.11 11.97 -13.45
CA THR A 179 -1.25 11.86 -12.53
C THR A 179 -0.82 12.19 -11.11
N ARG A 180 -1.59 13.06 -10.44
CA ARG A 180 -1.47 13.26 -8.99
C ARG A 180 -2.17 12.11 -8.26
N PHE A 181 -1.38 11.28 -7.57
CA PHE A 181 -1.87 10.06 -6.91
C PHE A 181 -2.23 10.26 -5.46
N ALA A 182 -1.43 11.04 -4.74
CA ALA A 182 -1.62 11.26 -3.33
C ALA A 182 -1.24 12.69 -2.97
N GLN A 183 -1.82 13.18 -1.88
CA GLN A 183 -1.51 14.44 -1.26
C GLN A 183 -1.85 14.37 0.23
N GLY A 184 -1.43 15.34 1.01
CA GLY A 184 -1.84 15.45 2.40
C GLY A 184 -1.02 16.43 3.19
N GLU A 185 -1.20 16.39 4.50
CA GLU A 185 -0.41 17.17 5.45
C GLU A 185 0.84 16.39 5.87
N VAL A 186 1.88 17.12 6.24
CA VAL A 186 3.10 16.58 6.86
C VAL A 186 3.27 17.20 8.23
N GLU A 187 3.50 16.35 9.23
CA GLU A 187 3.94 16.75 10.56
C GLU A 187 5.38 16.29 10.79
N VAL A 188 6.23 17.17 11.32
CA VAL A 188 7.61 16.87 11.69
C VAL A 188 7.81 17.19 13.17
N GLY A 189 8.43 16.26 13.90
CA GLY A 189 8.75 16.46 15.32
C GLY A 189 9.81 15.51 15.84
N LEU A 190 10.24 15.73 17.08
CA LEU A 190 11.25 14.91 17.78
C LEU A 190 10.66 13.60 18.33
N GLU A 191 9.35 13.57 18.62
CA GLU A 191 8.68 12.45 19.29
C GLU A 191 7.60 11.81 18.40
N GLY A 192 7.38 10.51 18.61
CA GLY A 192 6.31 9.75 17.97
C GLY A 192 5.03 9.77 18.80
N CYS A 193 4.09 10.66 18.43
CA CYS A 193 2.75 10.88 19.03
C CYS A 193 2.78 11.53 20.44
N PRO A 194 1.86 12.47 20.77
CA PRO A 194 1.42 12.61 22.15
C PRO A 194 0.64 11.37 22.62
#